data_AF-I0XBI3-F1
#
_entry.id   AF-I0XBI3-F1
#
_cell.length_a   1.000
_cell.length_b   1.000
_cell.length_c   1.000
_cell.angle_alpha   90.00
_cell.angle_beta   90.00
_cell.angle_gamma   90.00
#
_symmetry.space_group_name_H-M   'P 1'
#
loop_
_entity.id
_entity.type
_entity.pdbx_description
1 polymer ?
#
loop_
_entity_poly.entity_id
_entity_poly.type
_entity_poly.pdbx_seq_one_letter_code
_entity_poly.pdbx_strand_id
1 'polypeptide(L)'
;MFADSNTSQVDVFFYLTFLPITKNSIQTPSYYAILNQMSKIPVRKLFKLEYLLIFFSFLTCVTTELFKHNTLESFTKIDRDIRELQILYNDTNKSSAYKEELSAELMEECLPYIYFSTESKHKLIRILELFKYDAVSWNTNHQNSKYFINLVANFYGDIKATQRSILFGFDSMLFCSVFILFLATIMLLTKRAENQTSLEDLPYQEKAKTLPSPKEIIIFALITIFAIAFNIASSILPRHISVPMYMDSTFTIAVTALCGLTCGTICAIFTNLILFLTNYTSIRFVLCHILTAVLAAITFRHHQRRTKIKSLNFEIFLWAGVWSAISNAILGDFLASHLFDSSSASPILDGSVLGLYVVFKNLTVATYISGLFTNIADKLLSAAISYIFYILLARKFKNIFK
;
A
#
# COMPACT_ATOMS: atom_id res chain seq x y z
N MET A 1 -11.31 -36.68 10.95
CA MET A 1 -11.68 -37.89 10.21
C MET A 1 -12.62 -37.40 9.10
N PHE A 2 -12.22 -37.14 7.87
CA PHE A 2 -11.13 -37.65 7.04
C PHE A 2 -10.09 -36.59 6.69
N ALA A 3 -8.86 -37.06 6.54
CA ALA A 3 -7.81 -36.38 5.80
C ALA A 3 -8.00 -36.73 4.31
N ASP A 4 -7.77 -35.77 3.43
CA ASP A 4 -7.11 -36.09 2.17
C ASP A 4 -6.21 -34.94 1.75
N SER A 5 -4.94 -35.30 1.66
CA SER A 5 -3.82 -34.52 1.19
C SER A 5 -3.81 -34.53 -0.33
N ASN A 6 -3.84 -33.35 -0.96
CA ASN A 6 -3.18 -33.18 -2.24
C ASN A 6 -2.60 -31.77 -2.34
N THR A 7 -1.30 -31.72 -2.09
CA THR A 7 -0.36 -30.68 -2.49
C THR A 7 -0.42 -30.49 -4.01
N SER A 8 -1.01 -29.39 -4.47
CA SER A 8 -0.69 -28.82 -5.77
C SER A 8 0.28 -27.66 -5.57
N GLN A 9 1.51 -27.86 -6.02
CA GLN A 9 2.49 -26.80 -6.20
C GLN A 9 1.88 -25.71 -7.08
N VAL A 10 1.70 -24.52 -6.52
CA VAL A 10 1.34 -23.34 -7.28
C VAL A 10 2.64 -22.79 -7.88
N ASP A 11 2.95 -23.23 -9.10
CA ASP A 11 3.93 -22.58 -9.95
C ASP A 11 3.38 -21.21 -10.37
N VAL A 12 3.70 -20.17 -9.58
CA VAL A 12 3.51 -18.78 -9.98
C VAL A 12 4.66 -18.40 -10.92
N PHE A 13 4.59 -18.87 -12.16
CA PHE A 13 5.40 -18.35 -13.25
C PHE A 13 4.66 -17.19 -13.92
N PHE A 14 5.34 -16.05 -13.99
CA PHE A 14 4.91 -14.81 -14.64
C PHE A 14 4.33 -15.05 -16.05
N TYR A 15 3.02 -14.90 -16.21
CA TYR A 15 2.37 -14.70 -17.51
C TYR A 15 2.54 -13.24 -17.94
N LEU A 16 3.69 -12.91 -18.52
CA LEU A 16 3.89 -11.67 -19.28
C LEU A 16 4.35 -12.03 -20.70
N THR A 17 3.46 -12.62 -21.47
CA THR A 17 3.56 -12.69 -22.93
C THR A 17 2.20 -13.11 -23.46
N PHE A 18 1.50 -12.23 -24.19
CA PHE A 18 0.79 -12.56 -25.43
C PHE A 18 0.21 -11.27 -26.03
N LEU A 19 0.94 -10.70 -26.99
CA LEU A 19 0.36 -9.92 -28.09
C LEU A 19 0.19 -10.88 -29.27
N PRO A 20 -0.96 -10.90 -29.97
CA PRO A 20 -1.11 -11.71 -31.17
C PRO A 20 -0.38 -11.02 -32.33
N ILE A 21 0.78 -11.54 -32.70
CA ILE A 21 1.50 -11.09 -33.91
C ILE A 21 0.81 -11.75 -35.10
N THR A 22 0.09 -10.94 -35.88
CA THR A 22 -0.45 -11.31 -37.18
C THR A 22 0.69 -11.62 -38.15
N LYS A 23 0.59 -12.75 -38.84
CA LYS A 23 1.51 -13.19 -39.91
C LYS A 23 1.53 -12.14 -41.02
N ASN A 24 2.57 -11.32 -41.06
CA ASN A 24 3.06 -10.74 -42.30
C ASN A 24 4.59 -10.74 -42.28
N SER A 25 5.16 -11.17 -43.40
CA SER A 25 6.56 -11.48 -43.63
C SER A 25 7.48 -10.28 -43.42
N ILE A 26 8.00 -10.14 -42.21
CA ILE A 26 9.17 -9.32 -41.91
C ILE A 26 10.26 -10.30 -41.50
N GLN A 27 11.43 -10.21 -42.12
CA GLN A 27 12.62 -10.96 -41.72
C GLN A 27 12.92 -10.65 -40.25
N THR A 28 12.46 -11.51 -39.35
CA THR A 28 12.75 -11.40 -37.93
C THR A 28 14.21 -11.81 -37.73
N PRO A 29 15.04 -10.98 -37.07
CA PRO A 29 16.35 -11.43 -36.64
C PRO A 29 16.16 -12.71 -35.82
N SER A 30 16.97 -13.73 -36.13
CA SER A 30 16.94 -15.04 -35.47
C SER A 30 16.73 -14.86 -33.97
N TYR A 31 15.73 -15.55 -33.40
CA TYR A 31 15.39 -15.51 -31.98
C TYR A 31 16.63 -15.74 -31.08
N TYR A 32 17.59 -16.53 -31.58
CA TYR A 32 18.89 -16.78 -30.95
C TYR A 32 19.80 -15.55 -30.87
N ALA A 33 19.74 -14.62 -31.83
CA ALA A 33 20.52 -13.37 -31.80
C ALA A 33 20.02 -12.40 -30.72
N ILE A 34 18.70 -12.33 -30.51
CA ILE A 34 18.08 -11.52 -29.45
C ILE A 34 18.42 -12.11 -28.07
N LEU A 35 18.30 -13.43 -27.90
CA LEU A 35 18.67 -14.12 -26.66
C LEU A 35 20.17 -13.99 -26.32
N ASN A 36 21.06 -14.05 -27.32
CA ASN A 36 22.50 -13.84 -27.12
C ASN A 36 22.90 -12.38 -26.85
N GLN A 37 22.07 -11.41 -27.22
CA GLN A 37 22.26 -10.01 -26.81
C GLN A 37 21.70 -9.74 -25.41
N MET A 38 20.57 -10.36 -25.04
CA MET A 38 20.01 -10.24 -23.69
C MET A 38 20.90 -10.89 -22.62
N SER A 39 21.59 -11.99 -22.94
CA SER A 39 22.53 -12.66 -22.00
C SER A 39 23.79 -11.85 -21.68
N LYS A 40 24.06 -10.78 -22.44
CA LYS A 40 25.21 -9.88 -22.21
C LYS A 40 24.87 -8.63 -21.41
N ILE A 41 23.60 -8.44 -20.98
CA ILE A 41 23.28 -7.35 -20.06
C ILE A 41 23.85 -7.73 -18.70
N PRO A 42 24.89 -7.04 -18.19
CA PRO A 42 25.47 -7.39 -16.91
C PRO A 42 24.40 -7.20 -15.82
N VAL A 43 24.03 -8.29 -15.15
CA VAL A 43 23.01 -8.33 -14.08
C VAL A 43 23.24 -7.25 -13.01
N ARG A 44 24.49 -6.82 -12.79
CA ARG A 44 24.85 -5.67 -11.93
C ARG A 44 24.17 -4.34 -12.32
N LYS A 45 23.76 -4.14 -13.58
CA LYS A 45 23.05 -2.93 -14.02
C LYS A 45 21.53 -2.99 -13.78
N LEU A 46 20.95 -4.18 -13.56
CA LEU A 46 19.52 -4.36 -13.30
C LEU A 46 19.13 -4.03 -11.85
N PHE A 47 20.05 -4.14 -10.90
CA PHE A 47 19.81 -3.86 -9.48
C PHE A 47 20.08 -2.41 -9.06
N LYS A 48 19.93 -1.45 -10.00
CA LYS A 48 19.96 -0.04 -9.60
C LYS A 48 18.60 0.36 -9.05
N LEU A 49 18.60 1.11 -7.95
CA LEU A 49 17.38 1.51 -7.26
C LEU A 49 16.40 2.23 -8.21
N GLU A 50 16.90 3.08 -9.13
CA GLU A 50 16.07 3.82 -10.07
C GLU A 50 15.23 2.90 -10.94
N TYR A 51 15.84 1.85 -11.48
CA TYR A 51 15.15 0.91 -12.35
C TYR A 51 14.20 0.02 -11.57
N LEU A 52 14.54 -0.32 -10.31
CA LEU A 52 13.64 -1.05 -9.43
C LEU A 52 12.39 -0.21 -9.11
N LEU A 53 12.54 1.07 -8.79
CA LEU A 53 11.42 1.98 -8.52
C LEU A 53 10.56 2.22 -9.76
N ILE A 54 11.18 2.39 -10.95
CA ILE A 54 10.45 2.51 -12.22
C ILE A 54 9.68 1.23 -12.53
N PHE A 55 10.34 0.06 -12.42
CA PHE A 55 9.71 -1.22 -12.67
C PHE A 55 8.54 -1.45 -11.71
N PHE A 56 8.74 -1.21 -10.43
CA PHE A 56 7.71 -1.33 -9.41
C PHE A 56 6.53 -0.41 -9.74
N SER A 57 6.78 0.89 -9.94
CA SER A 57 5.75 1.87 -10.31
C SER A 57 4.93 1.48 -11.54
N PHE A 58 5.60 0.98 -12.59
CA PHE A 58 4.91 0.54 -13.81
C PHE A 58 4.06 -0.70 -13.55
N LEU A 59 4.63 -1.71 -12.88
CA LEU A 59 3.92 -2.92 -12.53
C LEU A 59 2.67 -2.60 -11.71
N THR A 60 2.81 -1.76 -10.69
CA THR A 60 1.69 -1.38 -9.82
C THR A 60 0.63 -0.61 -10.58
N CYS A 61 1.02 0.38 -11.37
CA CYS A 61 0.10 1.16 -12.19
C CYS A 61 -0.75 0.27 -13.12
N VAL A 62 -0.10 -0.62 -13.88
CA VAL A 62 -0.78 -1.52 -14.82
C VAL A 62 -1.69 -2.50 -14.08
N THR A 63 -1.21 -3.12 -12.99
CA THR A 63 -2.04 -4.06 -12.23
C THR A 63 -3.23 -3.39 -11.59
N THR A 64 -3.07 -2.18 -11.05
CA THR A 64 -4.16 -1.44 -10.40
C THR A 64 -5.21 -1.01 -11.42
N GLU A 65 -4.83 -0.52 -12.60
CA GLU A 65 -5.79 -0.19 -13.66
C GLU A 65 -6.57 -1.43 -14.13
N LEU A 66 -5.89 -2.57 -14.31
CA LEU A 66 -6.54 -3.82 -14.68
C LEU A 66 -7.56 -4.26 -13.61
N PHE A 67 -7.18 -4.20 -12.34
CA PHE A 67 -8.06 -4.58 -11.23
C PHE A 67 -9.25 -3.62 -11.09
N LYS A 68 -9.01 -2.32 -11.27
CA LYS A 68 -10.05 -1.29 -11.26
C LYS A 68 -11.05 -1.51 -12.39
N HIS A 69 -10.57 -1.80 -13.60
CA HIS A 69 -11.42 -2.07 -14.75
C HIS A 69 -12.32 -3.31 -14.53
N ASN A 70 -11.73 -4.43 -14.15
CA ASN A 70 -12.48 -5.67 -13.88
C ASN A 70 -13.52 -5.48 -12.77
N THR A 71 -13.15 -4.72 -11.73
CA THR A 71 -14.06 -4.41 -10.62
C THR A 71 -15.26 -3.57 -11.08
N LEU A 72 -15.04 -2.59 -11.97
CA LEU A 72 -16.12 -1.78 -12.55
C LEU A 72 -17.07 -2.61 -13.42
N GLU A 73 -16.54 -3.58 -14.17
CA GLU A 73 -17.35 -4.51 -14.96
C GLU A 73 -18.26 -5.34 -14.05
N SER A 74 -17.72 -5.90 -12.96
CA SER A 74 -18.51 -6.63 -11.96
C SER A 74 -19.59 -5.76 -11.32
N PHE A 75 -19.30 -4.51 -10.94
CA PHE A 75 -20.34 -3.61 -10.43
C PHE A 75 -21.41 -3.29 -11.48
N THR A 76 -21.05 -3.21 -12.75
CA THR A 76 -22.01 -3.01 -13.85
C THR A 76 -22.93 -4.22 -14.01
N LYS A 77 -22.42 -5.43 -13.75
CA LYS A 77 -23.23 -6.65 -13.72
C LYS A 77 -24.16 -6.68 -12.50
N ILE A 78 -23.65 -6.44 -11.30
CA ILE A 78 -24.47 -6.34 -10.07
C ILE A 78 -25.59 -5.30 -10.22
N ASP A 79 -25.30 -4.13 -10.83
CA ASP A 79 -26.31 -3.09 -11.09
C ASP A 79 -27.44 -3.59 -12.00
N ARG A 80 -27.11 -4.42 -12.99
CA ARG A 80 -28.08 -5.02 -13.91
C ARG A 80 -28.94 -6.05 -13.19
N ASP A 81 -28.31 -6.93 -12.41
CA ASP A 81 -28.98 -8.03 -11.73
C ASP A 81 -29.90 -7.53 -10.60
N ILE A 82 -29.50 -6.47 -9.89
CA ILE A 82 -30.37 -5.80 -8.90
C ILE A 82 -31.60 -5.17 -9.58
N ARG A 83 -31.44 -4.54 -10.76
CA ARG A 83 -32.57 -4.00 -11.53
C ARG A 83 -33.49 -5.11 -12.03
N GLU A 84 -32.92 -6.20 -12.52
CA GLU A 84 -33.66 -7.36 -12.98
C GLU A 84 -34.47 -7.98 -11.83
N LEU A 85 -33.87 -8.12 -10.64
CA LEU A 85 -34.57 -8.56 -9.43
C LEU A 85 -35.77 -7.65 -9.08
N GLN A 86 -35.64 -6.33 -9.21
CA GLN A 86 -36.76 -5.40 -8.99
C GLN A 86 -37.90 -5.57 -10.02
N ILE A 87 -37.55 -5.80 -11.29
CA ILE A 87 -38.52 -6.03 -12.37
C ILE A 87 -39.26 -7.36 -12.14
N LEU A 88 -38.51 -8.43 -11.85
CA LEU A 88 -39.04 -9.78 -11.69
C LEU A 88 -39.82 -10.00 -10.40
N TYR A 89 -39.61 -9.15 -9.38
CA TYR A 89 -40.37 -9.24 -8.15
C TYR A 89 -41.88 -9.08 -8.39
N ASN A 90 -42.26 -8.23 -9.35
CA ASN A 90 -43.66 -8.02 -9.73
C ASN A 90 -44.14 -8.93 -10.87
N ASP A 91 -43.23 -9.69 -11.51
CA ASP A 91 -43.58 -10.61 -12.61
C ASP A 91 -43.87 -12.02 -12.07
N THR A 92 -45.15 -12.42 -12.16
CA THR A 92 -45.62 -13.75 -11.76
C THR A 92 -45.42 -14.82 -12.85
N ASN A 93 -45.08 -14.42 -14.08
CA ASN A 93 -44.99 -15.34 -15.22
C ASN A 93 -43.64 -16.06 -15.34
N LYS A 94 -42.64 -15.64 -14.55
CA LYS A 94 -41.28 -16.20 -14.59
C LYS A 94 -41.17 -17.42 -13.68
N SER A 95 -40.50 -18.46 -14.17
CA SER A 95 -40.35 -19.73 -13.46
C SER A 95 -39.60 -19.56 -12.15
N SER A 96 -39.94 -20.38 -11.14
CA SER A 96 -39.22 -20.44 -9.87
C SER A 96 -37.73 -20.74 -10.07
N ALA A 97 -37.41 -21.63 -11.01
CA ALA A 97 -36.03 -21.98 -11.36
C ALA A 97 -35.18 -20.77 -11.75
N TYR A 98 -35.73 -19.84 -12.53
CA TYR A 98 -35.02 -18.63 -12.93
C TYR A 98 -34.79 -17.66 -11.75
N LYS A 99 -35.77 -17.55 -10.85
CA LYS A 99 -35.61 -16.74 -9.62
C LYS A 99 -34.55 -17.32 -8.68
N GLU A 100 -34.46 -18.65 -8.61
CA GLU A 100 -33.42 -19.34 -7.84
C GLU A 100 -32.02 -19.11 -8.42
N GLU A 101 -31.87 -19.23 -9.74
CA GLU A 101 -30.62 -18.97 -10.46
C GLU A 101 -30.13 -17.53 -10.25
N LEU A 102 -30.97 -16.53 -10.52
CA LEU A 102 -30.62 -15.11 -10.31
C LEU A 102 -30.25 -14.82 -8.86
N SER A 103 -30.93 -15.44 -7.90
CA SER A 103 -30.60 -15.26 -6.48
C SER A 103 -29.25 -15.87 -6.09
N ALA A 104 -28.90 -17.01 -6.68
CA ALA A 104 -27.61 -17.64 -6.45
C ALA A 104 -26.48 -16.79 -7.05
N GLU A 105 -26.69 -16.29 -8.27
CA GLU A 105 -25.76 -15.39 -8.95
C GLU A 105 -25.55 -14.10 -8.14
N LEU A 106 -26.62 -13.40 -7.75
CA LEU A 106 -26.53 -12.19 -6.92
C LEU A 106 -25.80 -12.43 -5.59
N MET A 107 -26.03 -13.59 -4.96
CA MET A 107 -25.32 -13.94 -3.72
C MET A 107 -23.82 -14.09 -3.98
N GLU A 108 -23.45 -14.88 -5.00
CA GLU A 108 -22.06 -15.12 -5.34
C GLU A 108 -21.33 -13.82 -5.72
N GLU A 109 -21.97 -12.98 -6.52
CA GLU A 109 -21.37 -11.74 -7.02
C GLU A 109 -21.27 -10.66 -5.96
N CYS A 110 -22.30 -10.48 -5.13
CA CYS A 110 -22.29 -9.40 -4.13
C CYS A 110 -21.42 -9.72 -2.91
N LEU A 111 -21.28 -11.00 -2.54
CA LEU A 111 -20.66 -11.41 -1.28
C LEU A 111 -19.22 -10.88 -1.08
N PRO A 112 -18.32 -10.88 -2.08
CA PRO A 112 -16.98 -10.30 -1.95
C PRO A 112 -16.99 -8.82 -1.62
N TYR A 113 -17.94 -8.05 -2.16
CA TYR A 113 -18.04 -6.60 -1.99
C TYR A 113 -18.61 -6.19 -0.63
N ILE A 114 -19.49 -7.02 -0.06
CA ILE A 114 -20.08 -6.75 1.26
C ILE A 114 -19.36 -7.50 2.38
N TYR A 115 -18.15 -8.02 2.13
CA TYR A 115 -17.42 -8.88 3.06
C TYR A 115 -17.27 -8.26 4.46
N PHE A 116 -16.96 -6.96 4.54
CA PHE A 116 -16.80 -6.24 5.81
C PHE A 116 -18.11 -5.71 6.41
N SER A 117 -19.24 -5.77 5.69
CA SER A 117 -20.53 -5.24 6.14
C SER A 117 -21.49 -6.36 6.52
N THR A 118 -21.52 -6.71 7.80
CA THR A 118 -22.50 -7.66 8.35
C THR A 118 -23.93 -7.18 8.08
N GLU A 119 -24.20 -5.88 8.18
CA GLU A 119 -25.52 -5.31 7.90
C GLU A 119 -25.93 -5.52 6.43
N SER A 120 -25.05 -5.23 5.47
CA SER A 120 -25.35 -5.40 4.05
C SER A 120 -25.51 -6.87 3.68
N LYS A 121 -24.78 -7.80 4.33
CA LYS A 121 -25.02 -9.25 4.19
C LYS A 121 -26.42 -9.66 4.63
N HIS A 122 -26.88 -9.18 5.78
CA HIS A 122 -28.23 -9.46 6.26
C HIS A 122 -29.30 -8.87 5.33
N LYS A 123 -29.10 -7.65 4.82
CA LYS A 123 -29.98 -7.04 3.82
C LYS A 123 -30.07 -7.90 2.56
N LEU A 124 -28.94 -8.36 2.02
CA LEU A 124 -28.92 -9.23 0.84
C LEU A 124 -29.67 -10.55 1.08
N ILE A 125 -29.36 -11.26 2.17
CA ILE A 125 -30.04 -12.52 2.52
C ILE A 125 -31.55 -12.29 2.61
N ARG A 126 -31.98 -11.22 3.29
CA ARG A 126 -33.40 -10.89 3.43
C ARG A 126 -34.08 -10.56 2.10
N ILE A 127 -33.41 -9.83 1.21
CA ILE A 127 -33.90 -9.55 -0.14
C ILE A 127 -34.12 -10.87 -0.90
N LEU A 128 -33.13 -11.76 -0.87
CA LEU A 128 -33.19 -13.03 -1.60
C LEU A 128 -34.24 -13.98 -1.04
N GLU A 129 -34.44 -14.01 0.29
CA GLU A 129 -35.53 -14.77 0.92
C GLU A 129 -36.90 -14.28 0.45
N LEU A 130 -37.14 -12.96 0.51
CA LEU A 130 -38.41 -12.35 0.08
C LEU A 130 -38.66 -12.55 -1.42
N PHE A 131 -37.59 -12.55 -2.22
CA PHE A 131 -37.66 -12.76 -3.66
C PHE A 131 -37.99 -14.22 -4.02
N LYS A 132 -37.43 -15.20 -3.29
CA LYS A 132 -37.65 -16.63 -3.54
C LYS A 132 -39.01 -17.14 -3.06
N TYR A 133 -39.38 -16.83 -1.82
CA TYR A 133 -40.46 -17.55 -1.14
C TYR A 133 -41.82 -16.86 -1.17
N ASP A 134 -41.89 -15.55 -1.44
CA ASP A 134 -43.07 -14.75 -1.07
C ASP A 134 -43.83 -14.07 -2.22
N ALA A 135 -43.47 -14.31 -3.49
CA ALA A 135 -44.06 -13.61 -4.63
C ALA A 135 -45.58 -13.84 -4.82
N VAL A 136 -46.17 -14.91 -4.26
CA VAL A 136 -47.58 -15.29 -4.51
C VAL A 136 -48.52 -14.82 -3.39
N SER A 137 -48.08 -14.75 -2.13
CA SER A 137 -48.94 -14.34 -1.00
C SER A 137 -48.73 -12.88 -0.56
N TRP A 138 -47.53 -12.31 -0.75
CA TRP A 138 -47.20 -10.94 -0.33
C TRP A 138 -47.59 -9.86 -1.33
N ASN A 139 -47.75 -10.21 -2.61
CA ASN A 139 -47.93 -9.24 -3.69
C ASN A 139 -49.33 -8.58 -3.72
N THR A 140 -50.29 -9.13 -2.97
CA THR A 140 -51.63 -8.53 -2.80
C THR A 140 -51.65 -7.40 -1.76
N ASN A 141 -50.61 -7.26 -0.94
CA ASN A 141 -50.51 -6.20 0.06
C ASN A 141 -49.51 -5.12 -0.38
N HIS A 142 -50.02 -3.94 -0.74
CA HIS A 142 -49.22 -2.78 -1.18
C HIS A 142 -48.08 -2.40 -0.21
N GLN A 143 -48.25 -2.67 1.09
CA GLN A 143 -47.23 -2.37 2.10
C GLN A 143 -45.98 -3.26 1.96
N ASN A 144 -46.17 -4.51 1.53
CA ASN A 144 -45.12 -5.50 1.40
C ASN A 144 -44.20 -5.22 0.21
N SER A 145 -44.79 -4.85 -0.93
CA SER A 145 -44.03 -4.41 -2.12
C SER A 145 -43.20 -3.14 -1.83
N LYS A 146 -43.78 -2.18 -1.10
CA LYS A 146 -43.06 -0.97 -0.67
C LYS A 146 -41.88 -1.29 0.26
N TYR A 147 -42.06 -2.23 1.19
CA TYR A 147 -40.99 -2.67 2.08
C TYR A 147 -39.84 -3.31 1.29
N PHE A 148 -40.13 -4.21 0.35
CA PHE A 148 -39.14 -4.85 -0.50
C PHE A 148 -38.36 -3.82 -1.34
N ILE A 149 -39.06 -2.91 -2.03
CA ILE A 149 -38.43 -1.86 -2.85
C ILE A 149 -37.49 -1.00 -2.00
N ASN A 150 -37.92 -0.59 -0.81
CA ASN A 150 -37.08 0.18 0.10
C ASN A 150 -35.84 -0.61 0.57
N LEU A 151 -36.01 -1.90 0.85
CA LEU A 151 -34.90 -2.76 1.28
C LEU A 151 -33.86 -2.91 0.16
N VAL A 152 -34.31 -3.15 -1.08
CA VAL A 152 -33.42 -3.22 -2.26
C VAL A 152 -32.74 -1.89 -2.52
N ALA A 153 -33.47 -0.76 -2.44
CA ALA A 153 -32.91 0.57 -2.64
C ALA A 153 -31.81 0.89 -1.59
N ASN A 154 -32.05 0.53 -0.33
CA ASN A 154 -31.06 0.70 0.74
C ASN A 154 -29.82 -0.18 0.50
N PHE A 155 -30.00 -1.45 0.15
CA PHE A 155 -28.89 -2.35 -0.17
C PHE A 155 -28.09 -1.86 -1.39
N TYR A 156 -28.76 -1.39 -2.43
CA TYR A 156 -28.11 -0.78 -3.59
C TYR A 156 -27.29 0.46 -3.20
N GLY A 157 -27.80 1.28 -2.28
CA GLY A 157 -27.05 2.38 -1.67
C GLY A 157 -25.75 1.93 -1.00
N ASP A 158 -25.80 0.83 -0.23
CA ASP A 158 -24.62 0.24 0.40
C ASP A 158 -23.61 -0.25 -0.66
N ILE A 159 -24.07 -0.94 -1.71
CA ILE A 159 -23.22 -1.41 -2.82
C ILE A 159 -22.52 -0.22 -3.51
N LYS A 160 -23.23 0.89 -3.74
CA LYS A 160 -22.63 2.11 -4.30
C LYS A 160 -21.62 2.77 -3.37
N ALA A 161 -21.85 2.73 -2.05
CA ALA A 161 -20.87 3.21 -1.09
C ALA A 161 -19.59 2.35 -1.12
N THR A 162 -19.74 1.02 -1.14
CA THR A 162 -18.63 0.08 -1.30
C THR A 162 -17.87 0.31 -2.61
N GLN A 163 -18.57 0.45 -3.73
CA GLN A 163 -17.95 0.75 -5.03
C GLN A 163 -17.05 1.99 -4.95
N ARG A 164 -17.55 3.09 -4.37
CA ARG A 164 -16.75 4.32 -4.21
C ARG A 164 -15.52 4.09 -3.33
N SER A 165 -15.66 3.34 -2.24
CA SER A 165 -14.54 3.02 -1.35
C SER A 165 -13.44 2.22 -2.06
N ILE A 166 -13.83 1.18 -2.82
CA ILE A 166 -12.88 0.36 -3.58
C ILE A 166 -12.19 1.18 -4.67
N LEU A 167 -12.94 1.99 -5.43
CA LEU A 167 -12.37 2.85 -6.47
C LEU A 167 -11.40 3.86 -5.88
N PHE A 168 -11.73 4.46 -4.74
CA PHE A 168 -10.83 5.35 -4.02
C PHE A 168 -9.55 4.63 -3.55
N GLY A 169 -9.65 3.37 -3.13
CA GLY A 169 -8.51 2.51 -2.81
C GLY A 169 -7.59 2.28 -4.02
N PHE A 170 -8.17 2.00 -5.20
CA PHE A 170 -7.38 1.87 -6.43
C PHE A 170 -6.76 3.20 -6.87
N ASP A 171 -7.48 4.31 -6.80
CA ASP A 171 -6.95 5.65 -7.12
C ASP A 171 -5.78 6.01 -6.20
N SER A 172 -5.85 5.62 -4.93
CA SER A 172 -4.76 5.77 -3.96
C SER A 172 -3.51 4.97 -4.36
N MET A 173 -3.69 3.72 -4.81
CA MET A 173 -2.58 2.89 -5.31
C MET A 173 -1.96 3.45 -6.61
N LEU A 174 -2.78 4.02 -7.50
CA LEU A 174 -2.29 4.70 -8.71
C LEU A 174 -1.49 5.95 -8.34
N PHE A 175 -1.98 6.75 -7.40
CA PHE A 175 -1.25 7.91 -6.87
C PHE A 175 0.12 7.49 -6.33
N CYS A 176 0.18 6.45 -5.50
CA CYS A 176 1.43 5.88 -5.00
C CYS A 176 2.37 5.47 -6.13
N SER A 177 1.85 4.84 -7.19
CA SER A 177 2.63 4.42 -8.36
C SER A 177 3.26 5.63 -9.06
N VAL A 178 2.47 6.66 -9.36
CA VAL A 178 2.95 7.91 -10.01
C VAL A 178 3.97 8.62 -9.13
N PHE A 179 3.74 8.66 -7.81
CA PHE A 179 4.66 9.25 -6.85
C PHE A 179 6.01 8.53 -6.82
N ILE A 180 6.02 7.19 -6.84
CA ILE A 180 7.26 6.40 -6.90
C ILE A 180 8.02 6.67 -8.21
N LEU A 181 7.32 6.80 -9.34
CA LEU A 181 7.93 7.17 -10.63
C LEU A 181 8.59 8.56 -10.57
N PHE A 182 7.90 9.51 -9.92
CA PHE A 182 8.41 10.85 -9.72
C PHE A 182 9.70 10.85 -8.89
N LEU A 183 9.75 10.09 -7.78
CA LEU A 183 10.97 9.94 -6.98
C LEU A 183 12.11 9.27 -7.77
N ALA A 184 11.81 8.24 -8.56
CA ALA A 184 12.80 7.60 -9.42
C ALA A 184 13.37 8.57 -10.45
N THR A 185 12.51 9.43 -11.02
CA THR A 185 12.90 10.49 -11.96
C THR A 185 13.80 11.53 -11.28
N ILE A 186 13.44 12.01 -10.08
CA ILE A 186 14.30 12.90 -9.29
C ILE A 186 15.67 12.25 -9.09
N MET A 187 15.72 10.98 -8.67
CA MET A 187 16.98 10.30 -8.43
C MET A 187 17.84 10.18 -9.69
N LEU A 188 17.25 9.92 -10.86
CA LEU A 188 17.95 9.94 -12.14
C LEU A 188 18.53 11.32 -12.46
N LEU A 189 17.76 12.39 -12.20
CA LEU A 189 18.20 13.78 -12.41
C LEU A 189 19.32 14.16 -11.44
N THR A 190 19.22 13.80 -10.16
CA THR A 190 20.25 14.04 -9.14
C THR A 190 21.54 13.33 -9.50
N LYS A 191 21.50 12.04 -9.87
CA LYS A 191 22.69 11.30 -10.31
C LYS A 191 23.35 11.92 -11.54
N ARG A 192 22.54 12.43 -12.47
CA ARG A 192 23.05 13.13 -13.66
C ARG A 192 23.76 14.43 -13.29
N ALA A 193 23.21 15.20 -12.35
CA ALA A 193 23.81 16.44 -11.86
C ALA A 193 25.10 16.20 -11.05
N GLU A 194 25.13 15.17 -10.19
CA GLU A 194 26.31 14.79 -9.41
C GLU A 194 27.48 14.37 -10.31
N ASN A 195 27.22 13.67 -11.42
CA ASN A 195 28.26 13.35 -12.40
C ASN A 195 28.84 14.59 -13.11
N GLN A 196 28.17 15.74 -13.02
CA GLN A 196 28.59 16.99 -13.66
C GLN A 196 29.23 17.98 -12.67
N THR A 197 29.07 17.79 -11.37
CA THR A 197 29.52 18.72 -10.33
C THR A 197 30.30 17.99 -9.25
N SER A 198 31.54 18.41 -8.99
CA SER A 198 32.31 17.96 -7.82
C SER A 198 31.68 18.57 -6.56
N LEU A 199 30.61 17.94 -6.06
CA LEU A 199 29.89 18.45 -4.89
C LEU A 199 30.78 18.34 -3.64
N GLU A 200 30.92 19.43 -2.89
CA GLU A 200 31.59 19.42 -1.58
C GLU A 200 30.88 18.45 -0.63
N ASP A 201 31.64 17.47 -0.11
CA ASP A 201 31.15 16.46 0.82
C ASP A 201 30.63 17.08 2.13
N LEU A 202 29.34 16.88 2.43
CA LEU A 202 28.76 17.14 3.74
C LEU A 202 28.97 15.92 4.64
N PRO A 203 29.63 16.03 5.81
CA PRO A 203 29.98 14.87 6.62
C PRO A 203 28.77 14.28 7.39
N TYR A 204 28.69 12.95 7.45
CA TYR A 204 27.96 12.19 8.47
C TYR A 204 28.87 11.87 9.66
N GLN A 205 28.29 11.81 10.85
CA GLN A 205 29.00 11.38 12.06
C GLN A 205 28.92 9.87 12.28
N GLU A 206 30.00 9.16 11.94
CA GLU A 206 30.31 7.88 12.58
C GLU A 206 31.25 8.16 13.76
N LYS A 207 30.70 8.26 14.98
CA LYS A 207 31.52 8.46 16.17
C LYS A 207 32.29 7.19 16.52
N ALA A 208 33.58 7.21 16.22
CA ALA A 208 34.55 6.32 16.85
C ALA A 208 34.87 6.84 18.27
N LYS A 209 34.47 6.07 19.29
CA LYS A 209 34.97 6.02 20.69
C LYS A 209 35.04 7.30 21.56
N THR A 210 34.76 8.51 21.08
CA THR A 210 34.69 9.70 21.95
C THR A 210 33.26 10.02 22.36
N LEU A 211 33.01 10.15 23.68
CA LEU A 211 31.72 10.57 24.23
C LEU A 211 31.32 11.94 23.65
N PRO A 212 30.05 12.19 23.34
CA PRO A 212 29.61 13.51 22.90
C PRO A 212 29.87 14.57 23.97
N SER A 213 30.30 15.74 23.53
CA SER A 213 30.43 16.92 24.39
C SER A 213 29.06 17.35 24.90
N PRO A 214 28.97 18.05 26.06
CA PRO A 214 27.70 18.53 26.59
C PRO A 214 26.89 19.37 25.58
N LYS A 215 27.57 20.18 24.74
CA LYS A 215 26.93 20.97 23.69
C LYS A 215 26.28 20.10 22.61
N GLU A 216 26.96 19.02 22.19
CA GLU A 216 26.42 18.07 21.21
C GLU A 216 25.22 17.33 21.77
N ILE A 217 25.27 16.90 23.04
CA ILE A 217 24.14 16.22 23.71
C ILE A 217 22.89 17.10 23.70
N ILE A 218 23.04 18.38 24.05
CA ILE A 218 21.92 19.34 24.04
C ILE A 218 21.33 19.47 22.63
N ILE A 219 22.17 19.58 21.61
CA ILE A 219 21.70 19.73 20.23
C ILE A 219 21.02 18.46 19.72
N PHE A 220 21.57 17.28 20.03
CA PHE A 220 20.95 16.00 19.67
C PHE A 220 19.59 15.84 20.36
N ALA A 221 19.48 16.23 21.63
CA ALA A 221 18.21 16.24 22.34
C ALA A 221 17.18 17.17 21.67
N LEU A 222 17.57 18.40 21.33
CA LEU A 222 16.69 19.37 20.66
C LEU A 222 16.22 18.86 19.28
N ILE A 223 17.12 18.31 18.48
CA ILE A 223 16.80 17.71 17.18
C ILE A 223 15.84 16.53 17.35
N THR A 224 16.07 15.68 18.36
CA THR A 224 15.22 14.51 18.65
C THR A 224 13.82 14.94 19.11
N ILE A 225 13.71 15.94 19.98
CA ILE A 225 12.41 16.47 20.44
C ILE A 225 11.64 17.07 19.26
N PHE A 226 12.30 17.84 18.41
CA PHE A 226 11.70 18.38 17.20
C PHE A 226 11.20 17.28 16.26
N ALA A 227 11.97 16.21 16.10
CA ALA A 227 11.56 15.06 15.30
C ALA A 227 10.34 14.32 15.84
N ILE A 228 10.25 14.14 17.16
CA ILE A 228 9.07 13.57 17.81
C ILE A 228 7.84 14.44 17.51
N ALA A 229 7.95 15.75 17.72
CA ALA A 229 6.85 16.68 17.46
C ALA A 229 6.42 16.68 15.98
N PHE A 230 7.38 16.66 15.06
CA PHE A 230 7.11 16.60 13.63
C PHE A 230 6.40 15.31 13.25
N ASN A 231 6.89 14.14 13.68
CA ASN A 231 6.27 12.85 13.39
C ASN A 231 4.82 12.76 13.90
N ILE A 232 4.55 13.32 15.08
CA ILE A 232 3.18 13.40 15.60
C ILE A 232 2.32 14.25 14.67
N ALA A 233 2.75 15.47 14.34
CA ALA A 233 2.00 16.35 13.45
C ALA A 233 1.78 15.75 12.06
N SER A 234 2.82 15.13 11.48
CA SER A 234 2.75 14.48 10.18
C SER A 234 1.93 13.20 10.20
N SER A 235 1.72 12.54 11.34
CA SER A 235 0.83 11.38 11.42
C SER A 235 -0.66 11.74 11.48
N ILE A 236 -0.97 12.95 11.93
CA ILE A 236 -2.33 13.47 12.04
C ILE A 236 -2.80 14.03 10.69
N LEU A 237 -1.91 14.74 9.98
CA LEU A 237 -2.27 15.44 8.74
C LEU A 237 -2.86 14.53 7.64
N PRO A 238 -2.24 13.39 7.22
CA PRO A 238 -2.76 12.51 6.18
C PRO A 238 -4.17 11.98 6.44
N ARG A 239 -4.53 11.79 7.71
CA ARG A 239 -5.87 11.33 8.13
C ARG A 239 -6.96 12.36 7.84
N HIS A 240 -6.62 13.65 7.83
CA HIS A 240 -7.55 14.73 7.52
C HIS A 240 -7.67 15.04 6.03
N ILE A 241 -6.59 14.85 5.27
CA ILE A 241 -6.56 15.13 3.83
C ILE A 241 -6.74 13.88 2.95
N SER A 242 -7.07 12.74 3.57
CA SER A 242 -7.29 11.46 2.90
C SER A 242 -6.11 11.00 2.03
N VAL A 243 -4.88 11.24 2.49
CA VAL A 243 -3.68 10.74 1.81
C VAL A 243 -3.37 9.34 2.37
N PRO A 244 -3.13 8.32 1.51
CA PRO A 244 -2.87 6.94 1.92
C PRO A 244 -1.45 6.77 2.47
N MET A 245 -1.06 7.53 3.49
CA MET A 245 0.28 7.50 4.08
C MET A 245 0.20 7.69 5.60
N TYR A 246 1.16 7.09 6.32
CA TYR A 246 1.22 7.17 7.78
C TYR A 246 2.07 8.35 8.25
N MET A 247 3.18 8.62 7.57
CA MET A 247 4.17 9.68 7.79
C MET A 247 4.70 9.79 9.23
N ASP A 248 4.49 8.77 10.03
CA ASP A 248 4.69 8.74 11.49
C ASP A 248 6.14 8.43 11.89
N SER A 249 6.96 7.95 10.96
CA SER A 249 8.39 7.65 11.18
C SER A 249 9.30 8.50 10.29
N THR A 250 8.81 9.63 9.79
CA THR A 250 9.52 10.47 8.82
C THR A 250 10.85 10.95 9.40
N PHE A 251 10.83 11.76 10.46
CA PHE A 251 12.08 12.25 11.07
C PHE A 251 12.82 11.22 11.91
N THR A 252 12.27 10.02 12.11
CA THR A 252 13.03 8.91 12.69
C THR A 252 14.23 8.56 11.81
N ILE A 253 14.07 8.53 10.49
CA ILE A 253 15.17 8.32 9.53
C ILE A 253 16.18 9.47 9.60
N ALA A 254 15.68 10.72 9.59
CA ALA A 254 16.52 11.91 9.61
C ALA A 254 17.38 12.04 10.88
N VAL A 255 16.77 11.82 12.06
CA VAL A 255 17.50 11.85 13.34
C VAL A 255 18.46 10.68 13.46
N THR A 256 18.12 9.51 12.91
CA THR A 256 19.07 8.40 12.83
C THR A 256 20.30 8.78 12.01
N ALA A 257 20.11 9.52 10.91
CA ALA A 257 21.21 9.99 10.08
C ALA A 257 22.08 11.06 10.78
N LEU A 258 21.46 11.98 11.54
CA LEU A 258 22.15 13.11 12.16
C LEU A 258 22.77 12.77 13.52
N CYS A 259 22.05 12.04 14.36
CA CYS A 259 22.36 11.81 15.77
C CYS A 259 22.64 10.34 16.09
N GLY A 260 22.48 9.44 15.11
CA GLY A 260 22.73 8.02 15.26
C GLY A 260 21.53 7.22 15.79
N LEU A 261 21.73 5.89 15.88
CA LEU A 261 20.69 4.92 16.23
C LEU A 261 20.01 5.23 17.57
N THR A 262 20.76 5.63 18.60
CA THR A 262 20.18 5.87 19.94
C THR A 262 19.09 6.95 19.89
N CYS A 263 19.38 8.10 19.27
CA CYS A 263 18.40 9.17 19.10
C CYS A 263 17.25 8.76 18.17
N GLY A 264 17.53 7.99 17.12
CA GLY A 264 16.50 7.41 16.25
C GLY A 264 15.51 6.50 17.00
N THR A 265 16.02 5.60 17.83
CA THR A 265 15.19 4.70 18.65
C THR A 265 14.40 5.46 19.72
N ILE A 266 15.01 6.46 20.37
CA ILE A 266 14.29 7.35 21.30
C ILE A 266 13.14 8.05 20.57
N CYS A 267 13.41 8.61 19.39
CA CYS A 267 12.38 9.25 18.56
C CYS A 267 11.23 8.28 18.23
N ALA A 268 11.55 7.05 17.80
CA ALA A 268 10.57 6.01 17.50
C ALA A 268 9.67 5.68 18.70
N ILE A 269 10.26 5.46 19.88
CA ILE A 269 9.53 5.09 21.11
C ILE A 269 8.60 6.21 21.55
N PHE A 270 9.12 7.44 21.70
CA PHE A 270 8.32 8.55 22.22
C PHE A 270 7.23 9.00 21.25
N THR A 271 7.49 8.97 19.94
CA THR A 271 6.47 9.24 18.92
C THR A 271 5.29 8.28 19.07
N ASN A 272 5.55 6.97 19.10
CA ASN A 272 4.49 5.97 19.21
C ASN A 272 3.80 5.99 20.58
N LEU A 273 4.54 6.26 21.66
CA LEU A 273 3.96 6.38 22.98
C LEU A 273 2.94 7.53 23.03
N ILE A 274 3.29 8.70 22.48
CA ILE A 274 2.37 9.85 22.46
C ILE A 274 1.18 9.57 21.55
N LEU A 275 1.41 9.02 20.34
CA LEU A 275 0.32 8.64 19.44
C LEU A 275 -0.60 7.57 20.03
N PHE A 276 -0.07 6.67 20.83
CA PHE A 276 -0.85 5.69 21.57
C PHE A 276 -1.71 6.34 22.67
N LEU A 277 -1.11 7.21 23.49
CA LEU A 277 -1.83 7.93 24.55
C LEU A 277 -2.94 8.84 24.01
N THR A 278 -2.84 9.24 22.74
CA THR A 278 -3.83 10.07 22.03
C THR A 278 -4.77 9.26 21.14
N ASN A 279 -4.74 7.92 21.22
CA ASN A 279 -5.58 6.99 20.43
C ASN A 279 -5.43 7.09 18.91
N TYR A 280 -4.30 7.59 18.40
CA TYR A 280 -4.01 7.61 16.96
C TYR A 280 -3.37 6.32 16.46
N THR A 281 -2.65 5.58 17.31
CA THR A 281 -2.00 4.33 16.92
C THR A 281 -1.97 3.30 18.05
N SER A 282 -1.75 2.03 17.71
CA SER A 282 -1.48 0.99 18.71
C SER A 282 -0.02 1.03 19.13
N ILE A 283 0.25 0.90 20.43
CA ILE A 283 1.62 0.83 20.98
C ILE A 283 2.47 -0.27 20.32
N ARG A 284 1.85 -1.31 19.77
CA ARG A 284 2.51 -2.44 19.10
C ARG A 284 3.29 -2.00 17.86
N PHE A 285 2.85 -0.94 17.18
CA PHE A 285 3.54 -0.39 16.01
C PHE A 285 4.87 0.30 16.35
N VAL A 286 5.19 0.50 17.64
CA VAL A 286 6.52 0.95 18.06
C VAL A 286 7.64 0.06 17.52
N LEU A 287 7.38 -1.25 17.36
CA LEU A 287 8.35 -2.19 16.81
C LEU A 287 8.70 -1.87 15.36
N CYS A 288 7.72 -1.45 14.55
CA CYS A 288 7.94 -1.04 13.15
C CYS A 288 8.81 0.22 13.09
N HIS A 289 8.60 1.16 14.02
CA HIS A 289 9.39 2.40 14.08
C HIS A 289 10.81 2.19 14.59
N ILE A 290 10.99 1.32 15.58
CA ILE A 290 12.32 0.91 16.03
C ILE A 290 13.06 0.22 14.86
N LEU A 291 12.38 -0.66 14.13
CA LEU A 291 12.96 -1.34 12.97
C LEU A 291 13.34 -0.34 11.87
N THR A 292 12.53 0.70 11.64
CA THR A 292 12.85 1.82 10.75
C THR A 292 14.16 2.51 11.17
N ALA A 293 14.33 2.83 12.45
CA ALA A 293 15.57 3.43 12.97
C ALA A 293 16.78 2.48 12.80
N VAL A 294 16.61 1.20 13.11
CA VAL A 294 17.66 0.18 12.98
C VAL A 294 18.10 0.01 11.54
N LEU A 295 17.17 -0.14 10.60
CA LEU A 295 17.46 -0.35 9.18
C LEU A 295 18.06 0.89 8.53
N ALA A 296 17.61 2.09 8.92
CA ALA A 296 18.26 3.34 8.51
C ALA A 296 19.72 3.38 8.99
N ALA A 297 19.97 3.08 10.27
CA ALA A 297 21.33 3.05 10.83
C ALA A 297 22.23 2.00 10.14
N ILE A 298 21.71 0.80 9.86
CA ILE A 298 22.43 -0.24 9.13
C ILE A 298 22.76 0.24 7.71
N THR A 299 21.80 0.84 7.01
CA THR A 299 21.97 1.33 5.64
C THR A 299 23.06 2.41 5.57
N PHE A 300 23.00 3.41 6.45
CA PHE A 300 24.00 4.48 6.50
C PHE A 300 25.40 3.96 6.85
N ARG A 301 25.51 3.09 7.86
CA ARG A 301 26.79 2.47 8.25
C ARG A 301 27.36 1.57 7.16
N HIS A 302 26.53 0.80 6.48
CA HIS A 302 26.97 -0.08 5.40
C HIS A 302 27.58 0.73 4.25
N HIS A 303 26.92 1.82 3.86
CA HIS A 303 27.44 2.72 2.82
C HIS A 303 28.83 3.25 3.18
N GLN A 304 28.98 3.80 4.39
CA GLN A 304 30.24 4.40 4.85
C GLN A 304 31.40 3.41 4.89
N ARG A 305 31.16 2.21 5.42
CA ARG A 305 32.19 1.16 5.48
C ARG A 305 32.67 0.76 4.10
N ARG A 306 31.77 0.78 3.11
CA ARG A 306 32.07 0.36 1.73
C ARG A 306 32.78 1.45 0.92
N THR A 307 32.31 2.69 1.01
CA THR A 307 32.82 3.80 0.19
C THR A 307 33.95 4.57 0.87
N LYS A 308 34.09 4.45 2.20
CA LYS A 308 34.90 5.34 3.06
C LYS A 308 34.50 6.81 2.98
N ILE A 309 33.37 7.11 2.32
CA ILE A 309 32.82 8.46 2.18
C ILE A 309 31.88 8.70 3.36
N LYS A 310 32.08 9.81 4.06
CA LYS A 310 31.22 10.21 5.17
C LYS A 310 29.94 10.90 4.68
N SER A 311 29.85 11.40 3.45
CA SER A 311 28.62 12.04 2.98
C SER A 311 27.53 11.02 2.67
N LEU A 312 26.29 11.37 3.04
CA LEU A 312 25.09 10.61 2.65
C LEU A 312 24.41 11.34 1.51
N ASN A 313 24.15 10.63 0.41
CA ASN A 313 23.40 11.16 -0.74
C ASN A 313 21.92 10.75 -0.68
N PHE A 314 21.13 11.29 -1.61
CA PHE A 314 19.69 11.02 -1.70
C PHE A 314 19.38 9.53 -1.88
N GLU A 315 20.15 8.82 -2.70
CA GLU A 315 19.97 7.40 -2.98
C GLU A 315 20.06 6.54 -1.71
N ILE A 316 21.01 6.84 -0.81
CA ILE A 316 21.14 6.08 0.44
C ILE A 316 19.95 6.30 1.37
N PHE A 317 19.37 7.50 1.41
CA PHE A 317 18.13 7.74 2.14
C PHE A 317 16.97 6.93 1.54
N LEU A 318 16.84 6.90 0.22
CA LEU A 318 15.79 6.10 -0.43
C LEU A 318 15.97 4.59 -0.15
N TRP A 319 17.20 4.07 -0.12
CA TRP A 319 17.44 2.69 0.33
C TRP A 319 17.00 2.43 1.77
N ALA A 320 17.25 3.37 2.69
CA ALA A 320 16.75 3.27 4.07
C ALA A 320 15.21 3.25 4.10
N GLY A 321 14.57 4.05 3.25
CA GLY A 321 13.13 4.03 3.02
C GLY A 321 12.63 2.68 2.51
N VAL A 322 13.26 2.10 1.48
CA VAL A 322 12.89 0.78 0.92
C VAL A 322 12.99 -0.32 1.98
N TRP A 323 14.09 -0.39 2.72
CA TRP A 323 14.24 -1.42 3.76
C TRP A 323 13.20 -1.27 4.86
N SER A 324 12.91 -0.03 5.26
CA SER A 324 11.87 0.27 6.24
C SER A 324 10.47 -0.06 5.72
N ALA A 325 10.19 0.16 4.43
CA ALA A 325 8.92 -0.19 3.82
C ALA A 325 8.69 -1.70 3.83
N ILE A 326 9.67 -2.48 3.37
CA ILE A 326 9.59 -3.94 3.33
C ILE A 326 9.41 -4.49 4.74
N SER A 327 10.20 -4.00 5.70
CA SER A 327 10.11 -4.48 7.08
C SER A 327 8.79 -4.13 7.74
N ASN A 328 8.27 -2.93 7.48
CA ASN A 328 7.01 -2.47 8.07
C ASN A 328 5.80 -3.09 7.38
N ALA A 329 5.87 -3.43 6.09
CA ALA A 329 4.85 -4.24 5.45
C ALA A 329 4.80 -5.63 6.09
N ILE A 330 5.93 -6.34 6.16
CA ILE A 330 5.96 -7.69 6.75
C ILE A 330 5.48 -7.68 8.22
N LEU A 331 6.08 -6.83 9.06
CA LEU A 331 5.77 -6.82 10.49
C LEU A 331 4.44 -6.12 10.79
N GLY A 332 4.17 -5.00 10.14
CA GLY A 332 2.96 -4.21 10.34
C GLY A 332 1.71 -4.97 9.87
N ASP A 333 1.76 -5.61 8.71
CA ASP A 333 0.62 -6.39 8.19
C ASP A 333 0.45 -7.70 8.97
N PHE A 334 1.54 -8.30 9.46
CA PHE A 334 1.46 -9.41 10.40
C PHE A 334 0.74 -9.01 11.70
N LEU A 335 1.11 -7.87 12.28
CA LEU A 335 0.44 -7.32 13.46
C LEU A 335 -1.02 -6.94 13.17
N ALA A 336 -1.31 -6.39 11.99
CA ALA A 336 -2.66 -6.01 11.57
C ALA A 336 -3.58 -7.23 11.44
N SER A 337 -3.10 -8.26 10.72
CA SER A 337 -3.87 -9.47 10.41
C SER A 337 -4.19 -10.31 11.64
N HIS A 338 -3.25 -10.47 12.58
CA HIS A 338 -3.44 -11.35 13.74
C HIS A 338 -4.17 -10.69 14.91
N LEU A 339 -4.23 -9.36 14.94
CA LEU A 339 -4.67 -8.64 16.15
C LEU A 339 -5.88 -7.74 15.93
N PHE A 340 -6.22 -7.43 14.68
CA PHE A 340 -7.33 -6.53 14.33
C PHE A 340 -8.25 -7.12 13.26
N ASP A 341 -8.21 -8.44 13.04
CA ASP A 341 -8.97 -9.13 11.99
C ASP A 341 -8.84 -8.47 10.60
N SER A 342 -7.66 -7.90 10.32
CA SER A 342 -7.35 -7.15 9.10
C SER A 342 -8.12 -5.82 8.89
N SER A 343 -8.85 -5.33 9.89
CA SER A 343 -9.44 -3.98 9.89
C SER A 343 -8.42 -2.96 10.38
N SER A 344 -8.03 -2.03 9.51
CA SER A 344 -6.97 -1.05 9.81
C SER A 344 -7.50 0.22 10.50
N ALA A 345 -8.82 0.30 10.72
CA ALA A 345 -9.55 1.50 11.16
C ALA A 345 -9.36 2.74 10.26
N SER A 346 -8.77 2.56 9.08
CA SER A 346 -8.57 3.60 8.08
C SER A 346 -9.41 3.27 6.84
N PRO A 347 -10.44 4.08 6.53
CA PRO A 347 -11.35 3.84 5.40
C PRO A 347 -10.62 3.67 4.06
N ILE A 348 -9.44 4.27 3.92
CA ILE A 348 -8.62 4.24 2.70
C ILE A 348 -7.93 2.90 2.52
N LEU A 349 -7.28 2.41 3.59
CA LEU A 349 -6.65 1.09 3.60
C LEU A 349 -7.70 -0.01 3.48
N ASP A 350 -8.85 0.17 4.11
CA ASP A 350 -9.95 -0.79 4.03
C ASP A 350 -10.53 -0.86 2.59
N GLY A 351 -10.58 0.26 1.87
CA GLY A 351 -10.98 0.31 0.46
C GLY A 351 -10.03 -0.41 -0.50
N SER A 352 -8.71 -0.20 -0.36
CA SER A 352 -7.72 -0.89 -1.20
C SER A 352 -7.60 -2.38 -0.86
N VAL A 353 -7.69 -2.74 0.43
CA VAL A 353 -7.75 -4.16 0.86
C VAL A 353 -9.00 -4.82 0.30
N LEU A 354 -10.16 -4.18 0.38
CA LEU A 354 -11.40 -4.73 -0.18
C LEU A 354 -11.32 -4.90 -1.70
N GLY A 355 -10.78 -3.91 -2.40
CA GLY A 355 -10.57 -3.98 -3.86
C GLY A 355 -9.67 -5.14 -4.26
N LEU A 356 -8.56 -5.36 -3.54
CA LEU A 356 -7.69 -6.49 -3.78
C LEU A 356 -8.31 -7.82 -3.34
N TYR A 357 -9.13 -7.84 -2.28
CA TYR A 357 -9.84 -9.03 -1.83
C TYR A 357 -10.82 -9.54 -2.88
N VAL A 358 -11.54 -8.64 -3.55
CA VAL A 358 -12.43 -8.98 -4.67
C VAL A 358 -11.68 -9.70 -5.80
N VAL A 359 -10.43 -9.30 -6.06
CA VAL A 359 -9.59 -9.89 -7.12
C VAL A 359 -8.98 -11.22 -6.69
N PHE A 360 -8.36 -11.28 -5.51
CA PHE A 360 -7.58 -12.44 -5.06
C PHE A 360 -8.40 -13.49 -4.30
N LYS A 361 -9.59 -13.11 -3.81
CA LYS A 361 -10.45 -13.93 -2.92
C LYS A 361 -9.70 -14.47 -1.68
N ASN A 362 -8.64 -13.78 -1.26
CA ASN A 362 -7.84 -14.12 -0.09
C ASN A 362 -7.51 -12.84 0.69
N LEU A 363 -8.10 -12.71 1.87
CA LEU A 363 -7.99 -11.49 2.69
C LEU A 363 -6.55 -11.24 3.11
N THR A 364 -5.83 -12.28 3.52
CA THR A 364 -4.43 -12.17 3.93
C THR A 364 -3.57 -11.61 2.80
N VAL A 365 -3.68 -12.17 1.59
CA VAL A 365 -2.94 -11.69 0.41
C VAL A 365 -3.31 -10.24 0.08
N ALA A 366 -4.60 -9.90 0.12
CA ALA A 366 -5.07 -8.53 -0.13
C ALA A 366 -4.50 -7.53 0.88
N THR A 367 -4.47 -7.88 2.18
CA THR A 367 -3.89 -7.06 3.24
C THR A 367 -2.39 -6.84 3.02
N TYR A 368 -1.61 -7.90 2.77
CA TYR A 368 -0.15 -7.76 2.55
C TYR A 368 0.19 -6.96 1.30
N ILE A 369 -0.54 -7.16 0.19
CA ILE A 369 -0.28 -6.41 -1.04
C ILE A 369 -0.65 -4.93 -0.86
N SER A 370 -1.81 -4.64 -0.27
CA SER A 370 -2.23 -3.27 0.05
C SER A 370 -1.25 -2.56 1.00
N GLY A 371 -0.86 -3.27 2.07
CA GLY A 371 0.08 -2.78 3.07
C GLY A 371 1.46 -2.52 2.47
N LEU A 372 1.96 -3.40 1.61
CA LEU A 372 3.24 -3.21 0.92
C LEU A 372 3.24 -1.95 0.04
N PHE A 373 2.20 -1.71 -0.76
CA PHE A 373 2.13 -0.51 -1.60
C PHE A 373 2.11 0.77 -0.79
N THR A 374 1.27 0.79 0.24
CA THR A 374 1.12 1.93 1.14
C THR A 374 2.43 2.22 1.88
N ASN A 375 3.08 1.18 2.43
CA ASN A 375 4.35 1.32 3.14
C ASN A 375 5.51 1.75 2.22
N ILE A 376 5.57 1.28 0.97
CA ILE A 376 6.62 1.70 0.03
C ILE A 376 6.49 3.19 -0.28
N ALA A 377 5.29 3.66 -0.64
CA ALA A 377 5.08 5.07 -0.92
C ALA A 377 5.35 5.95 0.32
N ASP A 378 4.84 5.53 1.48
CA ASP A 378 5.04 6.19 2.76
C ASP A 378 6.53 6.33 3.12
N LYS A 379 7.28 5.23 3.15
CA LYS A 379 8.69 5.27 3.59
C LYS A 379 9.63 5.89 2.56
N LEU A 380 9.31 5.84 1.28
CA LEU A 380 10.05 6.59 0.26
C LEU A 380 9.83 8.10 0.39
N LEU A 381 8.60 8.54 0.64
CA LEU A 381 8.32 9.96 0.95
C LEU A 381 9.04 10.38 2.23
N SER A 382 8.91 9.60 3.30
CA SER A 382 9.60 9.85 4.57
C SER A 382 11.12 9.96 4.40
N ALA A 383 11.73 9.08 3.60
CA ALA A 383 13.14 9.13 3.28
C ALA A 383 13.52 10.39 2.50
N ALA A 384 12.72 10.78 1.52
CA ALA A 384 12.97 11.97 0.72
C ALA A 384 12.91 13.26 1.57
N ILE A 385 11.88 13.41 2.41
CA ILE A 385 11.76 14.54 3.33
C ILE A 385 12.92 14.52 4.35
N SER A 386 13.29 13.33 4.85
CA SER A 386 14.42 13.17 5.76
C SER A 386 15.74 13.63 5.17
N TYR A 387 15.97 13.37 3.89
CA TYR A 387 17.18 13.82 3.20
C TYR A 387 17.25 15.35 3.12
N ILE A 388 16.12 16.01 2.78
CA ILE A 388 16.03 17.47 2.76
C ILE A 388 16.38 18.04 4.14
N PHE A 389 15.78 17.47 5.20
CA PHE A 389 16.05 17.88 6.57
C PHE A 389 17.51 17.65 6.98
N TYR A 390 18.08 16.51 6.61
CA TYR A 390 19.49 16.19 6.82
C TYR A 390 20.40 17.23 6.18
N ILE A 391 20.19 17.60 4.91
CA ILE A 391 21.00 18.62 4.23
C ILE A 391 20.91 19.97 4.94
N LEU A 392 19.70 20.42 5.27
CA LEU A 392 19.48 21.72 5.90
C LEU A 392 20.20 21.83 7.25
N LEU A 393 20.12 20.79 8.08
CA LEU A 393 20.78 20.78 9.38
C LEU A 393 22.29 20.51 9.31
N ALA A 394 22.73 19.59 8.45
CA ALA A 394 24.15 19.30 8.27
C ALA A 394 24.91 20.54 7.77
N ARG A 395 24.29 21.36 6.91
CA ARG A 395 24.86 22.65 6.47
C ARG A 395 24.93 23.65 7.62
N LYS A 396 23.85 23.81 8.38
CA LYS A 396 23.76 24.80 9.48
C LYS A 396 24.70 24.47 10.65
N PHE A 397 24.88 23.20 10.96
CA PHE A 397 25.66 22.72 12.10
C PHE A 397 26.92 21.96 11.67
N LYS A 398 27.55 22.37 10.56
CA LYS A 398 28.75 21.72 9.97
C LYS A 398 29.87 21.49 10.98
N ASN A 399 30.06 22.40 11.96
CA ASN A 399 31.10 22.29 12.98
C ASN A 399 30.82 21.24 14.06
N ILE A 400 29.57 20.82 14.19
CA ILE A 400 29.09 19.89 15.22
C ILE A 400 28.99 18.48 14.62
N PHE A 401 28.73 18.40 13.30
CA PHE A 401 28.63 17.15 12.56
C PHE A 401 29.88 16.75 11.76
N LYS A 402 30.97 17.53 11.83
CA LYS A 402 32.31 17.11 11.39
C LYS A 402 32.83 15.97 12.27
#